data_AF-A0A2G9U611-F1
#
_entry.id   AF-A0A2G9U611-F1
#
_cell.length_a   1.000
_cell.length_b   1.000
_cell.length_c   1.000
_cell.angle_alpha   90.00
_cell.angle_beta   90.00
_cell.angle_gamma   90.00
#
_symmetry.space_group_name_H-M   'P 1'
#
loop_
_entity.id
_entity.type
_entity.pdbx_description
1 polymer ?
#
loop_
_entity_poly.entity_id
_entity_poly.type
_entity_poly.pdbx_seq_one_letter_code
_entity_poly.pdbx_strand_id
1 'polypeptide(L)'
;MTAVNNSLNGNPFGAPGSINDPARQAQLYHYLETLKTDENGWRKSTDNIIANNLSTDEEHFLLLQVIEDYLARRYAGADADSVMCIRNLLSHWIQKLSTRPDQPGFLINKMAHIFSLVFAADFPDRWPTFMDDIFLSRGLDSVPLVVFYLKTLLAIDSEVVDRDIQRTKSVFDRNTKIKDFMRDLCISQIVQSWWTILAAVRAVSALIQKGMPPSKKLSLVTALTDVMRNNNLINVNPRCDLN
;
A
#
# COMPACT_ATOMS: atom_id res chain seq x y z
N MET A 1 24.48 9.57 -35.72
CA MET A 1 23.18 9.69 -35.03
C MET A 1 22.28 8.48 -35.33
N THR A 2 22.73 7.24 -35.08
CA THR A 2 21.90 6.07 -35.48
C THR A 2 22.17 4.76 -34.71
N ALA A 3 22.84 4.77 -33.56
CA ALA A 3 23.22 3.53 -32.87
C ALA A 3 22.63 3.33 -31.45
N VAL A 4 21.82 4.26 -30.93
CA VAL A 4 21.34 4.20 -29.52
C VAL A 4 19.87 3.74 -29.40
N ASN A 5 19.12 3.65 -30.50
CA ASN A 5 17.66 3.40 -30.45
C ASN A 5 17.23 1.92 -30.43
N ASN A 6 18.14 0.94 -30.50
CA ASN A 6 17.76 -0.48 -30.63
C ASN A 6 17.95 -1.34 -29.37
N SER A 7 18.46 -0.81 -28.25
CA SER A 7 18.67 -1.58 -27.02
C SER A 7 17.52 -1.50 -26.00
N LEU A 8 16.50 -0.68 -26.24
CA LEU A 8 15.38 -0.47 -25.31
C LEU A 8 14.15 -1.35 -25.59
N ASN A 9 14.23 -2.29 -26.54
CA ASN A 9 13.06 -3.04 -27.02
C ASN A 9 12.88 -4.44 -26.42
N GLY A 10 13.65 -4.79 -25.39
CA GLY A 10 13.45 -6.02 -24.61
C GLY A 10 12.64 -5.71 -23.36
N ASN A 11 11.51 -6.38 -23.14
CA ASN A 11 10.84 -6.36 -21.84
C ASN A 11 11.85 -6.86 -20.76
N PRO A 12 12.33 -6.01 -19.84
CA PRO A 12 13.34 -6.39 -18.86
C PRO A 12 12.83 -7.45 -17.86
N PHE A 13 11.53 -7.77 -17.93
CA PHE A 13 10.84 -8.67 -17.02
C PHE A 13 10.54 -10.06 -17.60
N GLY A 14 11.15 -10.45 -18.73
CA GLY A 14 11.00 -11.79 -19.31
C GLY A 14 11.30 -12.95 -18.34
N ALA A 15 10.46 -14.01 -18.40
CA ALA A 15 10.44 -15.31 -17.72
C ALA A 15 10.87 -15.42 -16.21
N PRO A 16 10.18 -16.24 -15.39
CA PRO A 16 10.20 -16.18 -13.92
C PRO A 16 11.44 -16.79 -13.23
N GLY A 17 12.57 -16.91 -13.93
CA GLY A 17 13.63 -17.86 -13.54
C GLY A 17 14.92 -17.30 -12.92
N SER A 18 15.17 -15.99 -12.85
CA SER A 18 16.52 -15.53 -12.45
C SER A 18 16.59 -14.11 -11.88
N ILE A 19 16.07 -13.91 -10.66
CA ILE A 19 16.32 -12.68 -9.87
C ILE A 19 17.77 -12.66 -9.33
N ASN A 20 18.48 -13.80 -9.38
CA ASN A 20 19.86 -13.96 -8.91
C ASN A 20 20.93 -13.65 -9.97
N ASP A 21 20.56 -13.21 -11.18
CA ASP A 21 21.54 -12.79 -12.19
C ASP A 21 21.98 -11.34 -11.94
N PRO A 22 23.25 -11.08 -11.59
CA PRO A 22 23.76 -9.73 -11.37
C PRO A 22 23.58 -8.80 -12.59
N ALA A 23 23.62 -9.35 -13.82
CA ALA A 23 23.41 -8.56 -15.03
C ALA A 23 21.96 -8.07 -15.14
N ARG A 24 21.00 -8.90 -14.74
CA ARG A 24 19.58 -8.54 -14.73
C ARG A 24 19.26 -7.53 -13.63
N GLN A 25 19.86 -7.67 -12.44
CA GLN A 25 19.74 -6.68 -11.38
C GLN A 25 20.27 -5.31 -11.85
N ALA A 26 21.44 -5.27 -12.48
CA ALA A 26 21.99 -4.03 -13.03
C ALA A 26 21.07 -3.38 -14.07
N GLN A 27 20.46 -4.17 -14.96
CA GLN A 27 19.49 -3.67 -15.95
C GLN A 27 18.23 -3.09 -15.29
N LEU A 28 17.69 -3.77 -14.26
CA LEU A 28 16.52 -3.29 -13.50
C LEU A 28 16.81 -1.99 -12.76
N TYR A 29 17.98 -1.88 -12.12
CA TYR A 29 18.42 -0.65 -11.46
C TYR A 29 18.56 0.50 -12.46
N HIS A 30 19.19 0.25 -13.62
CA HIS A 30 19.33 1.27 -14.67
C HIS A 30 17.96 1.72 -15.21
N TYR A 31 17.03 0.79 -15.42
CA TYR A 31 15.68 1.08 -15.86
C TYR A 31 14.93 1.97 -14.85
N LEU A 32 14.99 1.65 -13.56
CA LEU A 32 14.39 2.47 -12.50
C LEU A 32 15.01 3.87 -12.45
N GLU A 33 16.33 3.99 -12.53
CA GLU A 33 16.98 5.30 -12.45
C GLU A 33 16.62 6.17 -13.67
N THR A 34 16.50 5.54 -14.84
CA THR A 34 16.00 6.21 -16.05
C THR A 34 14.57 6.73 -15.86
N LEU A 35 13.69 5.93 -15.23
CA LEU A 35 12.32 6.37 -14.93
C LEU A 35 12.25 7.45 -13.86
N LYS A 36 13.11 7.42 -12.84
CA LYS A 36 13.14 8.46 -11.79
C LYS A 36 13.63 9.80 -12.32
N THR A 37 14.56 9.78 -13.28
CA THR A 37 15.09 10.99 -13.94
C THR A 37 14.16 11.52 -15.03
N ASP A 38 13.31 10.68 -15.61
CA ASP A 38 12.24 11.09 -16.53
C ASP A 38 11.17 11.92 -15.81
N GLU A 39 10.88 13.11 -16.34
CA GLU A 39 9.84 13.99 -15.82
C GLU A 39 8.48 13.30 -15.74
N ASN A 40 8.17 12.43 -16.70
CA ASN A 40 6.90 11.70 -16.81
C ASN A 40 7.03 10.21 -16.42
N GLY A 41 8.17 9.79 -15.86
CA GLY A 41 8.38 8.38 -15.50
C GLY A 41 7.34 7.86 -14.53
N TRP A 42 6.94 8.65 -13.53
CA TRP A 42 5.88 8.29 -12.57
C TRP A 42 4.51 8.07 -13.24
N ARG A 43 4.19 8.83 -14.30
CA ARG A 43 2.93 8.71 -15.03
C ARG A 43 2.93 7.43 -15.86
N LYS A 44 4.02 7.15 -16.58
CA LYS A 44 4.23 5.87 -17.29
C LYS A 44 4.16 4.67 -16.33
N SER A 45 4.77 4.79 -15.15
CA SER A 45 4.68 3.78 -14.09
C SER A 45 3.24 3.55 -13.64
N THR A 46 2.48 4.62 -13.44
CA THR A 46 1.07 4.55 -13.05
C THR A 46 0.21 3.89 -14.13
N ASP A 47 0.41 4.28 -15.39
CA ASP A 47 -0.33 3.72 -16.53
C ASP A 47 -0.06 2.22 -16.69
N ASN A 48 1.20 1.77 -16.57
CA ASN A 48 1.55 0.36 -16.61
C ASN A 48 0.88 -0.45 -15.49
N ILE A 49 0.84 0.11 -14.28
CA ILE A 49 0.18 -0.53 -13.12
C ILE A 49 -1.33 -0.66 -13.36
N ILE A 50 -1.99 0.43 -13.77
CA ILE A 50 -3.45 0.46 -13.98
C ILE A 50 -3.85 -0.45 -15.15
N ALA A 51 -3.05 -0.47 -16.23
CA ALA A 51 -3.25 -1.35 -17.37
C ALA A 51 -3.01 -2.83 -17.04
N ASN A 52 -2.53 -3.16 -15.83
CA ASN A 52 -2.04 -4.48 -15.45
C ASN A 52 -1.00 -5.04 -16.43
N ASN A 53 -0.20 -4.16 -17.05
CA ASN A 53 0.89 -4.51 -17.95
C ASN A 53 2.16 -4.77 -17.13
N LEU A 54 2.07 -5.73 -16.20
CA LEU A 54 3.12 -6.09 -15.26
C LEU A 54 3.42 -7.57 -15.40
N SER A 55 4.70 -7.92 -15.46
CA SER A 55 5.15 -9.30 -15.64
C SER A 55 5.45 -9.98 -14.29
N THR A 56 5.91 -9.22 -13.28
CA THR A 56 6.22 -9.75 -11.94
C THR A 56 5.84 -8.76 -10.82
N ASP A 57 5.81 -9.24 -9.57
CA ASP A 57 5.55 -8.40 -8.40
C ASP A 57 6.73 -7.46 -8.07
N GLU A 58 7.96 -7.85 -8.42
CA GLU A 58 9.15 -7.01 -8.31
C GLU A 58 9.10 -5.82 -9.27
N GLU A 59 8.64 -6.04 -10.51
CA GLU A 59 8.36 -4.97 -11.46
C GLU A 59 7.37 -3.96 -10.87
N HIS A 60 6.28 -4.48 -10.31
CA HIS A 60 5.28 -3.63 -9.67
C HIS A 60 5.89 -2.79 -8.55
N PHE A 61 6.67 -3.41 -7.66
CA PHE A 61 7.33 -2.70 -6.58
C PHE A 61 8.30 -1.61 -7.09
N LEU A 62 9.05 -1.90 -8.15
CA LEU A 62 9.98 -0.98 -8.79
C LEU A 62 9.26 0.27 -9.32
N LEU A 63 8.14 0.08 -10.01
CA LEU A 63 7.32 1.19 -10.52
C LEU A 63 6.71 2.01 -9.38
N LEU A 64 6.33 1.37 -8.26
CA LEU A 64 5.90 2.07 -7.06
C LEU A 64 7.01 2.92 -6.42
N GLN A 65 8.29 2.54 -6.54
CA GLN A 65 9.41 3.38 -6.07
C GLN A 65 9.59 4.65 -6.92
N VAL A 66 9.25 4.61 -8.21
CA VAL A 66 9.26 5.81 -9.08
C VAL A 66 8.14 6.77 -8.65
N ILE A 67 6.95 6.22 -8.36
CA ILE A 67 5.80 7.00 -7.89
C ILE A 67 6.08 7.61 -6.51
N GLU A 68 6.66 6.86 -5.58
CA GLU A 68 7.09 7.36 -4.28
C GLU A 68 8.05 8.56 -4.40
N ASP A 69 9.07 8.46 -5.27
CA ASP A 69 10.02 9.56 -5.49
C ASP A 69 9.32 10.83 -5.98
N TYR A 70 8.36 10.67 -6.91
CA TYR A 70 7.52 11.77 -7.39
C TYR A 70 6.65 12.37 -6.28
N LEU A 71 6.01 11.54 -5.46
CA LEU A 71 5.19 11.98 -4.32
C LEU A 71 6.01 12.79 -3.30
N ALA A 72 7.24 12.35 -3.03
CA ALA A 72 8.12 13.03 -2.08
C ALA A 72 8.66 14.37 -2.61
N ARG A 73 8.93 14.48 -3.92
CA ARG A 73 9.68 15.64 -4.47
C ARG A 73 8.83 16.67 -5.21
N ARG A 74 7.79 16.23 -5.94
CA ARG A 74 7.10 17.05 -6.95
C ARG A 74 5.59 17.16 -6.75
N TYR A 75 4.97 16.19 -6.07
CA TYR A 75 3.51 16.11 -5.96
C TYR A 75 2.83 17.27 -5.19
N ALA A 76 3.55 17.95 -4.29
CA ALA A 76 3.03 19.12 -3.60
C ALA A 76 2.59 20.23 -4.58
N GLY A 77 3.29 20.37 -5.72
CA GLY A 77 2.97 21.32 -6.79
C GLY A 77 2.24 20.71 -7.98
N ALA A 78 1.69 19.49 -7.84
CA ALA A 78 1.00 18.81 -8.93
C ALA A 78 -0.23 19.57 -9.44
N ASP A 79 -0.44 19.51 -10.76
CA ASP A 79 -1.65 20.00 -11.42
C ASP A 79 -2.84 19.03 -11.22
N ALA A 80 -4.04 19.48 -11.62
CA ALA A 80 -5.27 18.72 -11.44
C ALA A 80 -5.20 17.33 -12.11
N ASP A 81 -4.63 17.24 -13.31
CA ASP A 81 -4.51 15.99 -14.05
C ASP A 81 -3.58 15.00 -13.36
N SER A 82 -2.46 15.48 -12.78
CA SER A 82 -1.55 14.61 -12.04
C SER A 82 -2.17 14.15 -10.72
N VAL A 83 -2.89 15.03 -10.02
CA VAL A 83 -3.66 14.64 -8.82
C VAL A 83 -4.68 13.55 -9.19
N MET A 84 -5.47 13.73 -10.24
CA MET A 84 -6.44 12.71 -10.69
C MET A 84 -5.78 11.38 -11.06
N CYS A 85 -4.62 11.41 -11.72
CA CYS A 85 -3.85 10.21 -12.03
C CYS A 85 -3.49 9.41 -10.77
N ILE A 86 -3.00 10.07 -9.73
CA ILE A 86 -2.68 9.44 -8.45
C ILE A 86 -3.95 8.93 -7.74
N ARG A 87 -5.06 9.67 -7.76
CA ARG A 87 -6.34 9.20 -7.19
C ARG A 87 -6.85 7.93 -7.89
N ASN A 88 -6.69 7.86 -9.21
CA ASN A 88 -7.03 6.70 -10.00
C ASN A 88 -6.15 5.50 -9.64
N LEU A 89 -4.85 5.70 -9.43
CA LEU A 89 -3.95 4.66 -8.91
C LEU A 89 -4.43 4.10 -7.57
N LEU A 90 -4.76 4.97 -6.61
CA LEU A 90 -5.22 4.52 -5.29
C LEU A 90 -6.54 3.74 -5.40
N SER A 91 -7.48 4.25 -6.19
CA SER A 91 -8.78 3.58 -6.41
C SER A 91 -8.61 2.23 -7.12
N HIS A 92 -7.73 2.17 -8.12
CA HIS A 92 -7.39 0.93 -8.81
C HIS A 92 -6.83 -0.11 -7.85
N TRP A 93 -5.97 0.29 -6.91
CA TRP A 93 -5.43 -0.63 -5.91
C TRP A 93 -6.50 -1.21 -4.98
N ILE A 94 -7.44 -0.39 -4.50
CA ILE A 94 -8.57 -0.88 -3.67
C ILE A 94 -9.42 -1.89 -4.46
N GLN A 95 -9.70 -1.61 -5.74
CA GLN A 95 -10.41 -2.52 -6.62
C GLN A 95 -9.62 -3.82 -6.85
N LYS A 96 -8.29 -3.72 -7.03
CA LYS A 96 -7.40 -4.87 -7.18
C LYS A 96 -7.39 -5.76 -5.95
N LEU A 97 -7.36 -5.19 -4.74
CA LEU A 97 -7.46 -5.96 -3.49
C LEU A 97 -8.80 -6.68 -3.34
N SER A 98 -9.87 -6.08 -3.86
CA SER A 98 -11.21 -6.68 -3.82
C SER A 98 -11.35 -7.86 -4.77
N THR A 99 -10.65 -7.84 -5.92
CA THR A 99 -10.72 -8.88 -6.96
C THR A 99 -9.60 -9.91 -6.89
N ARG A 100 -8.44 -9.53 -6.33
CA ARG A 100 -7.23 -10.35 -6.18
C ARG A 100 -6.65 -10.14 -4.78
N PRO A 101 -7.25 -10.76 -3.75
CA PRO A 101 -6.89 -10.52 -2.36
C PRO A 101 -5.48 -10.97 -1.97
N ASP A 102 -4.91 -11.93 -2.70
CA ASP A 102 -3.61 -12.55 -2.41
C ASP A 102 -2.43 -11.73 -2.96
N GLN A 103 -2.35 -10.46 -2.56
CA GLN A 103 -1.20 -9.61 -2.90
C GLN A 103 -0.02 -9.90 -1.96
N PRO A 104 1.24 -9.91 -2.46
CA PRO A 104 2.42 -10.03 -1.63
C PRO A 104 2.50 -8.97 -0.53
N GLY A 105 2.93 -9.37 0.66
CA GLY A 105 3.01 -8.49 1.83
C GLY A 105 3.88 -7.25 1.63
N PHE A 106 4.95 -7.34 0.82
CA PHE A 106 5.80 -6.19 0.50
C PHE A 106 5.08 -5.15 -0.38
N LEU A 107 4.21 -5.57 -1.30
CA LEU A 107 3.38 -4.66 -2.11
C LEU A 107 2.29 -4.02 -1.25
N ILE A 108 1.65 -4.79 -0.38
CA ILE A 108 0.69 -4.29 0.61
C ILE A 108 1.32 -3.16 1.44
N ASN A 109 2.52 -3.40 1.99
CA ASN A 109 3.21 -2.41 2.81
C ASN A 109 3.63 -1.19 1.98
N LYS A 110 4.13 -1.40 0.74
CA LYS A 110 4.51 -0.31 -0.15
C LYS A 110 3.32 0.59 -0.49
N MET A 111 2.18 -0.02 -0.80
CA MET A 111 0.97 0.73 -1.12
C MET A 111 0.39 1.45 0.09
N ALA A 112 0.44 0.85 1.30
CA ALA A 112 0.04 1.56 2.51
C ALA A 112 0.89 2.83 2.73
N HIS A 113 2.20 2.76 2.45
CA HIS A 113 3.07 3.95 2.48
C HIS A 113 2.75 4.97 1.38
N ILE A 114 2.49 4.53 0.13
CA ILE A 114 2.05 5.44 -0.94
C ILE A 114 0.76 6.17 -0.54
N PHE A 115 -0.22 5.46 0.04
CA PHE A 115 -1.46 6.05 0.52
C PHE A 115 -1.19 7.07 1.64
N SER A 116 -0.27 6.79 2.56
CA SER A 116 0.08 7.74 3.62
C SER A 116 0.74 9.02 3.09
N LEU A 117 1.62 8.91 2.08
CA LEU A 117 2.23 10.06 1.42
C LEU A 117 1.19 10.94 0.73
N VAL A 118 0.26 10.33 -0.03
CA VAL A 118 -0.83 11.06 -0.68
C VAL A 118 -1.74 11.71 0.34
N PHE A 119 -2.09 11.00 1.42
CA PHE A 119 -2.88 11.56 2.51
C PHE A 119 -2.19 12.77 3.14
N ALA A 120 -0.91 12.68 3.48
CA ALA A 120 -0.17 13.78 4.08
C ALA A 120 0.00 15.00 3.16
N ALA A 121 -0.03 14.79 1.84
CA ALA A 121 0.06 15.87 0.85
C ALA A 121 -1.29 16.51 0.51
N ASP A 122 -2.37 15.72 0.46
CA ASP A 122 -3.68 16.18 -0.02
C ASP A 122 -4.67 16.49 1.08
N PHE A 123 -4.59 15.82 2.23
CA PHE A 123 -5.48 16.07 3.35
C PHE A 123 -4.89 17.19 4.25
N PRO A 124 -5.70 18.17 4.69
CA PRO A 124 -7.13 18.34 4.43
C PRO A 124 -7.46 19.20 3.20
N ASP A 125 -6.49 19.92 2.64
CA ASP A 125 -6.75 21.05 1.72
C ASP A 125 -7.23 20.64 0.33
N ARG A 126 -6.63 19.62 -0.29
CA ARG A 126 -6.98 19.13 -1.63
C ARG A 126 -8.01 17.99 -1.58
N TRP A 127 -8.04 17.22 -0.50
CA TRP A 127 -8.90 16.05 -0.38
C TRP A 127 -9.42 15.80 1.05
N PRO A 128 -10.35 16.64 1.55
CA PRO A 128 -10.88 16.51 2.90
C PRO A 128 -11.67 15.20 3.14
N THR A 129 -12.22 14.61 2.08
CA THR A 129 -13.03 13.39 2.11
C THR A 129 -12.22 12.10 1.90
N PHE A 130 -10.89 12.16 1.86
CA PHE A 130 -10.01 11.02 1.53
C PHE A 130 -10.41 9.70 2.21
N MET A 131 -10.61 9.73 3.54
CA MET A 131 -10.92 8.52 4.32
C MET A 131 -12.26 7.92 3.91
N ASP A 132 -13.23 8.76 3.61
CA ASP A 132 -14.56 8.33 3.20
C ASP A 132 -14.53 7.77 1.78
N ASP A 133 -13.94 8.51 0.83
CA ASP A 133 -13.88 8.14 -0.58
C ASP A 133 -13.07 6.86 -0.84
N ILE A 134 -12.00 6.63 -0.08
CA ILE A 134 -11.12 5.48 -0.27
C ILE A 134 -11.59 4.25 0.50
N PHE A 135 -12.06 4.41 1.75
CA PHE A 135 -12.30 3.29 2.66
C PHE A 135 -13.75 3.21 3.16
N LEU A 136 -14.26 4.27 3.79
CA LEU A 136 -15.47 4.15 4.61
C LEU A 136 -16.75 4.04 3.77
N SER A 137 -16.89 4.83 2.70
CA SER A 137 -18.06 4.79 1.81
C SER A 137 -18.13 3.51 0.96
N ARG A 138 -16.98 2.89 0.67
CA ARG A 138 -16.87 1.68 -0.14
C ARG A 138 -17.18 0.40 0.62
N GLY A 139 -17.24 0.47 1.95
CA GLY A 139 -17.38 -0.70 2.82
C GLY A 139 -16.04 -1.39 3.08
N LEU A 140 -15.94 -2.01 4.25
CA LEU A 140 -14.78 -2.82 4.68
C LEU A 140 -15.17 -4.30 4.67
N ASP A 141 -15.60 -4.76 3.49
CA ASP A 141 -16.39 -6.00 3.35
C ASP A 141 -15.51 -7.26 3.22
N SER A 142 -14.19 -7.10 3.12
CA SER A 142 -13.25 -8.22 3.02
C SER A 142 -12.09 -8.08 4.01
N VAL A 143 -11.61 -9.22 4.53
CA VAL A 143 -10.47 -9.27 5.45
C VAL A 143 -9.21 -8.59 4.86
N PRO A 144 -8.83 -8.82 3.59
CA PRO A 144 -7.68 -8.15 2.99
C PRO A 144 -7.82 -6.63 2.96
N LEU A 145 -9.02 -6.12 2.65
CA LEU A 145 -9.29 -4.68 2.64
C LEU A 145 -9.24 -4.09 4.05
N VAL A 146 -9.82 -4.77 5.05
CA VAL A 146 -9.71 -4.39 6.46
C VAL A 146 -8.26 -4.33 6.91
N VAL A 147 -7.46 -5.35 6.59
CA VAL A 147 -6.03 -5.40 6.94
C VAL A 147 -5.27 -4.26 6.25
N PHE A 148 -5.52 -4.01 4.97
CA PHE A 148 -4.89 -2.92 4.23
C PHE A 148 -5.28 -1.54 4.79
N TYR A 149 -6.56 -1.34 5.12
CA TYR A 149 -7.05 -0.13 5.78
C TYR A 149 -6.31 0.12 7.10
N LEU A 150 -6.21 -0.88 7.98
CA LEU A 150 -5.50 -0.75 9.26
C LEU A 150 -4.00 -0.48 9.06
N LYS A 151 -3.35 -1.15 8.09
CA LYS A 151 -1.95 -0.86 7.73
C LYS A 151 -1.78 0.57 7.20
N THR A 152 -2.74 1.09 6.46
CA THR A 152 -2.73 2.47 5.95
C THR A 152 -2.88 3.47 7.10
N LEU A 153 -3.77 3.21 8.07
CA LEU A 153 -3.86 4.05 9.29
C LEU A 153 -2.56 4.07 10.07
N LEU A 154 -1.88 2.93 10.22
CA LEU A 154 -0.57 2.85 10.87
C LEU A 154 0.50 3.61 10.07
N ALA A 155 0.49 3.52 8.75
CA ALA A 155 1.42 4.25 7.89
C ALA A 155 1.19 5.79 7.98
N ILE A 156 -0.07 6.22 8.05
CA ILE A 156 -0.44 7.62 8.28
C ILE A 156 0.02 8.07 9.66
N ASP A 157 -0.21 7.26 10.70
CA ASP A 157 0.27 7.57 12.04
C ASP A 157 1.80 7.71 12.04
N SER A 158 2.54 6.78 11.43
CA SER A 158 4.00 6.92 11.33
C SER A 158 4.40 8.19 10.58
N GLU A 159 3.81 8.49 9.41
CA GLU A 159 4.15 9.68 8.63
C GLU A 159 3.89 10.99 9.40
N VAL A 160 2.80 11.04 10.17
CA VAL A 160 2.37 12.23 10.91
C VAL A 160 3.06 12.31 12.28
N VAL A 161 3.40 11.18 12.89
CA VAL A 161 3.97 11.09 14.25
C VAL A 161 5.50 11.06 14.28
N ASP A 162 6.20 10.58 13.25
CA ASP A 162 7.66 10.31 13.30
C ASP A 162 8.50 11.46 13.90
N ARG A 163 8.89 11.30 15.18
CA ARG A 163 9.53 12.36 15.99
C ARG A 163 11.05 12.38 15.82
N ASP A 164 11.63 11.42 15.11
CA ASP A 164 13.08 11.15 15.11
C ASP A 164 13.86 11.75 13.93
N ILE A 165 13.20 12.52 13.08
CA ILE A 165 13.85 13.37 12.08
C ILE A 165 13.76 14.81 12.58
N GLN A 166 14.86 15.57 12.60
CA GLN A 166 14.84 17.01 12.87
C GLN A 166 13.86 17.70 11.90
N ARG A 167 12.60 17.88 12.32
CA ARG A 167 11.55 18.44 11.47
C ARG A 167 11.77 19.93 11.29
N THR A 168 11.66 20.39 10.05
CA THR A 168 11.47 21.82 9.79
C THR A 168 10.13 22.27 10.35
N LYS A 169 10.04 23.53 10.80
CA LYS A 169 8.80 24.10 11.37
C LYS A 169 7.57 23.86 10.48
N SER A 170 7.75 23.95 9.16
CA SER A 170 6.71 23.68 8.16
C SER A 170 6.09 22.27 8.27
N VAL A 171 6.91 21.23 8.50
CA VAL A 171 6.41 19.84 8.64
C VAL A 171 5.63 19.66 9.94
N PHE A 172 6.08 20.30 11.02
CA PHE A 172 5.37 20.26 12.29
C PHE A 172 3.99 20.93 12.20
N ASP A 173 3.93 22.12 11.59
CA ASP A 173 2.69 22.87 11.41
C ASP A 173 1.71 22.08 10.51
N ARG A 174 2.21 21.48 9.41
CA ARG A 174 1.42 20.57 8.56
C ARG A 174 0.85 19.39 9.34
N ASN A 175 1.67 18.70 10.13
CA ASN A 175 1.24 17.51 10.86
C ASN A 175 0.26 17.86 11.98
N THR A 176 0.40 19.02 12.61
CA THR A 176 -0.57 19.54 13.58
C THR A 176 -1.91 19.80 12.90
N LYS A 177 -1.89 20.48 11.76
CA LYS A 177 -3.09 20.71 10.93
C LYS A 177 -3.78 19.40 10.55
N ILE A 178 -3.04 18.41 10.06
CA ILE A 178 -3.61 17.08 9.71
C ILE A 178 -4.31 16.47 10.93
N LYS A 179 -3.69 16.47 12.12
CA LYS A 179 -4.30 15.89 13.33
C LYS A 179 -5.58 16.60 13.75
N ASP A 180 -5.60 17.94 13.68
CA ASP A 180 -6.78 18.72 14.06
C ASP A 180 -7.94 18.46 13.08
N PHE A 181 -7.68 18.49 11.78
CA PHE A 181 -8.70 18.16 10.78
C PHE A 181 -9.14 16.70 10.83
N MET A 182 -8.24 15.75 11.16
CA MET A 182 -8.65 14.37 11.41
C MET A 182 -9.60 14.27 12.59
N ARG A 183 -9.33 15.01 13.68
CA ARG A 183 -10.20 15.05 14.87
C ARG A 183 -11.60 15.54 14.51
N ASP A 184 -11.70 16.52 13.62
CA ASP A 184 -12.98 17.14 13.29
C ASP A 184 -13.75 16.37 12.21
N LEU A 185 -13.06 15.82 11.21
CA LEU A 185 -13.71 15.28 10.01
C LEU A 185 -13.91 13.76 10.02
N CYS A 186 -12.94 12.99 10.51
CA CYS A 186 -12.92 11.54 10.27
C CYS A 186 -12.64 10.65 11.48
N ILE A 187 -12.11 11.17 12.60
CA ILE A 187 -11.74 10.32 13.74
C ILE A 187 -12.93 9.56 14.32
N SER A 188 -14.10 10.20 14.40
CA SER A 188 -15.33 9.56 14.90
C SER A 188 -15.72 8.36 14.04
N GLN A 189 -15.59 8.49 12.72
CA GLN A 189 -15.90 7.42 11.77
C GLN A 189 -14.83 6.31 11.80
N ILE A 190 -13.56 6.67 11.96
CA ILE A 190 -12.45 5.72 12.13
C ILE A 190 -12.63 4.90 13.43
N VAL A 191 -12.97 5.55 14.54
CA VAL A 191 -13.23 4.84 15.82
C VAL A 191 -14.45 3.93 15.70
N GLN A 192 -15.50 4.38 15.01
CA GLN A 192 -16.68 3.55 14.74
C GLN A 192 -16.32 2.33 13.87
N SER A 193 -15.46 2.48 12.87
CA SER A 193 -15.01 1.37 12.03
C SER A 193 -14.23 0.33 12.85
N TRP A 194 -13.35 0.77 13.76
CA TRP A 194 -12.64 -0.13 14.68
C TRP A 194 -13.58 -0.90 15.59
N TRP A 195 -14.62 -0.25 16.13
CA TRP A 195 -15.63 -0.94 16.93
C TRP A 195 -16.34 -2.03 16.12
N THR A 196 -16.76 -1.73 14.89
CA THR A 196 -17.39 -2.69 13.99
C THR A 196 -16.46 -3.87 13.68
N ILE A 197 -15.19 -3.61 13.37
CA ILE A 197 -14.18 -4.64 13.11
C ILE A 197 -14.00 -5.54 14.36
N LEU A 198 -13.82 -4.95 15.55
CA LEU A 198 -13.65 -5.69 16.80
C LEU A 198 -14.91 -6.50 17.16
N ALA A 199 -16.11 -5.97 16.92
CA ALA A 199 -17.35 -6.68 17.14
C ALA A 199 -17.48 -7.91 16.23
N ALA A 200 -17.12 -7.77 14.95
CA ALA A 200 -17.09 -8.88 14.00
C ALA A 200 -16.09 -9.96 14.43
N VAL A 201 -14.87 -9.57 14.82
CA VAL A 201 -13.86 -10.51 15.34
C VAL A 201 -14.37 -11.23 16.58
N ARG A 202 -14.97 -10.52 17.55
CA ARG A 202 -15.55 -11.12 18.75
C ARG A 202 -16.69 -12.09 18.42
N ALA A 203 -17.55 -11.75 17.47
CA ALA A 203 -18.64 -12.64 17.04
C ALA A 203 -18.07 -13.94 16.44
N VAL A 204 -17.05 -13.85 15.59
CA VAL A 204 -16.33 -15.01 15.05
C VAL A 204 -15.68 -15.81 16.18
N SER A 205 -14.98 -15.16 17.12
CA SER A 205 -14.39 -15.83 18.28
C SER A 205 -15.44 -16.53 19.16
N ALA A 206 -16.59 -15.92 19.38
CA ALA A 206 -17.70 -16.51 20.13
C ALA A 206 -18.31 -17.71 19.40
N LEU A 207 -18.41 -17.67 18.06
CA LEU A 207 -18.82 -18.80 17.24
C LEU A 207 -17.80 -19.96 17.29
N ILE A 208 -16.50 -19.66 17.34
CA ILE A 208 -15.45 -20.66 17.59
C ILE A 208 -15.66 -21.29 18.99
N GLN A 209 -15.89 -20.47 20.01
CA GLN A 209 -16.05 -20.96 21.39
C GLN A 209 -17.34 -21.76 21.60
N LYS A 210 -18.46 -21.38 20.98
CA LYS A 210 -19.78 -22.03 21.12
C LYS A 210 -19.98 -23.30 20.29
N GLY A 211 -18.93 -24.07 20.04
CA GLY A 211 -19.07 -25.45 19.53
C GLY A 211 -19.04 -25.61 18.01
N MET A 212 -18.16 -24.87 17.32
CA MET A 212 -17.82 -25.20 15.93
C MET A 212 -17.16 -26.61 15.84
N PRO A 213 -17.47 -27.44 14.82
CA PRO A 213 -16.80 -28.73 14.61
C PRO A 213 -15.28 -28.57 14.54
N PRO A 214 -14.48 -29.48 15.12
CA PRO A 214 -13.01 -29.36 15.19
C PRO A 214 -12.32 -29.10 13.85
N SER A 215 -12.86 -29.66 12.76
CA SER A 215 -12.36 -29.46 11.40
C SER A 215 -12.46 -28.01 10.93
N LYS A 216 -13.60 -27.35 11.21
CA LYS A 216 -13.81 -25.93 10.86
C LYS A 216 -13.01 -24.99 11.76
N LYS A 217 -12.79 -25.37 13.03
CA LYS A 217 -11.88 -24.65 13.94
C LYS A 217 -10.45 -24.66 13.44
N LEU A 218 -9.96 -25.82 13.01
CA LEU A 218 -8.62 -25.97 12.46
C LEU A 218 -8.46 -25.13 11.18
N SER A 219 -9.38 -25.24 10.22
CA SER A 219 -9.33 -24.43 8.99
C SER A 219 -9.32 -22.92 9.26
N LEU A 220 -10.11 -22.46 10.24
CA LEU A 220 -10.19 -21.05 10.58
C LEU A 220 -8.94 -20.57 11.33
N VAL A 221 -8.40 -21.36 12.26
CA VAL A 221 -7.15 -21.05 12.97
C VAL A 221 -5.98 -21.05 11.98
N THR A 222 -5.92 -21.99 11.05
CA THR A 222 -4.91 -22.04 9.98
C THR A 222 -5.05 -20.81 9.08
N ALA A 223 -6.25 -20.46 8.62
CA ALA A 223 -6.46 -19.26 7.82
C ALA A 223 -6.06 -17.98 8.56
N LEU A 224 -6.40 -17.86 9.85
CA LEU A 224 -6.01 -16.70 10.67
C LEU A 224 -4.49 -16.65 10.88
N THR A 225 -3.87 -17.81 11.15
CA THR A 225 -2.41 -17.92 11.33
C THR A 225 -1.67 -17.61 10.03
N ASP A 226 -2.18 -18.05 8.89
CA ASP A 226 -1.61 -17.78 7.57
C ASP A 226 -1.78 -16.31 7.20
N VAL A 227 -2.95 -15.71 7.48
CA VAL A 227 -3.16 -14.26 7.33
C VAL A 227 -2.19 -13.49 8.24
N MET A 228 -2.01 -13.90 9.50
CA MET A 228 -1.11 -13.22 10.43
C MET A 228 0.37 -13.40 10.06
N ARG A 229 0.76 -14.57 9.53
CA ARG A 229 2.11 -14.86 9.02
C ARG A 229 2.41 -14.07 7.75
N ASN A 230 1.49 -14.07 6.78
CA ASN A 230 1.64 -13.38 5.50
C ASN A 230 1.65 -11.85 5.64
N ASN A 231 1.13 -11.33 6.76
CA ASN A 231 1.13 -9.90 7.07
C ASN A 231 2.28 -9.45 7.99
N ASN A 232 3.22 -10.34 8.33
CA ASN A 232 4.35 -10.11 9.26
C ASN A 232 3.93 -9.68 10.68
N LEU A 233 2.74 -10.11 11.15
CA LEU A 233 2.23 -9.75 12.48
C LEU A 233 2.68 -10.72 13.58
N ILE A 234 3.11 -11.93 13.21
CA ILE A 234 3.61 -12.93 14.15
C ILE A 234 4.77 -13.70 13.50
N ASN A 235 5.91 -13.77 14.19
CA ASN A 235 7.03 -14.64 13.82
C ASN A 235 7.00 -15.90 14.69
N VAL A 236 6.15 -16.87 14.36
CA VAL A 236 6.18 -18.18 15.03
C VAL A 236 7.22 -19.03 14.32
N ASN A 237 8.40 -19.13 14.93
CA ASN A 237 9.46 -20.03 14.48
C ASN A 237 8.96 -21.48 14.58
N PRO A 238 8.85 -22.27 13.49
CA PRO A 238 8.23 -23.61 13.52
C PRO A 238 9.03 -24.69 14.27
N ARG A 239 10.01 -24.32 15.10
CA ARG A 239 11.00 -25.26 15.66
C ARG A 239 11.15 -25.23 17.19
N CYS A 240 10.27 -24.56 17.94
CA CYS A 240 10.41 -24.54 19.41
C CYS A 240 9.69 -25.66 20.18
N ASP A 241 8.79 -26.42 19.57
CA ASP A 241 7.97 -27.39 20.31
C ASP A 241 8.24 -28.86 19.92
N LEU A 242 9.52 -29.26 19.92
CA LEU A 242 9.92 -30.66 19.97
C LEU A 242 11.08 -30.81 20.96
N ASN A 243 10.72 -30.92 22.24
CA ASN A 243 11.43 -31.72 23.24
C ASN A 243 10.43 -32.71 23.84
#